data_AF-A0A2S2P9G0-F1
#
_entry.id   AF-A0A2S2P9G0-F1
#
_cell.length_a   1.000
_cell.length_b   1.000
_cell.length_c   1.000
_cell.angle_alpha   90.00
_cell.angle_beta   90.00
_cell.angle_gamma   90.00
#
_symmetry.space_group_name_H-M   'P 1'
#
loop_
_entity.id
_entity.type
_entity.pdbx_description
1 polymer ?
#
loop_
_entity_poly.entity_id
_entity_poly.type
_entity_poly.pdbx_seq_one_letter_code
_entity_poly.pdbx_strand_id
1 'polypeptide(L)'
;MNLCEVSKDPKVYNVILILTKIFYSLNYQDLPEFFEDNMQIWISNFQKLLELEIKELETESEDETGILHQIQSQICENISLYAQKYEEEFSSYMQPLVTIIWKLLIKAGSQPKYDTLVINALQFLSTTVIKPQYRDLFDDPSVFSAICEKVAIPNMQFKASDEELFEDNPEEYIRRDIEGSDVDTRRRAACDLVKALSKEFEQVTMSSFGLYVKSMLEQYAANEQNWRSKDAALFLVTTLASKGSTQRHGTTKISELVNLEEFTTMHVLPELAKPNINGMPVMKADAIKYIVTFRSILPPQVIISTLPALTKLLEAESVVVRIYAAAAIDKILLLKRPDSKTPVVDAATLSPFAEQLIKSLFGILTKPGSEENSHTMKAIMRTFFTLKQ
;
A
#
# COMPACT_ATOMS: atom_id res chain seq x y z
N MET A 1 13.02 28.33 23.70
CA MET A 1 11.90 29.27 23.46
C MET A 1 10.75 28.83 24.36
N ASN A 2 10.35 29.63 25.35
CA ASN A 2 9.19 29.32 26.18
C ASN A 2 7.95 29.52 25.30
N LEU A 3 7.40 28.43 24.76
CA LEU A 3 6.12 28.35 24.02
C LEU A 3 4.90 28.70 24.89
N CYS A 4 5.09 29.40 26.01
CA CYS A 4 4.08 29.66 27.04
C CYS A 4 3.13 30.83 26.72
N GLU A 5 3.30 31.49 25.58
CA GLU A 5 2.20 32.21 24.94
C GLU A 5 2.12 31.66 23.53
N VAL A 6 1.28 30.64 23.34
CA VAL A 6 1.05 30.02 22.04
C VAL A 6 0.46 31.09 21.13
N SER A 7 1.34 31.76 20.37
CA SER A 7 0.94 32.74 19.37
C SER A 7 -0.09 32.08 18.46
N LYS A 8 -1.21 32.74 18.21
CA LYS A 8 -2.21 32.26 17.24
C LYS A 8 -1.91 32.77 15.83
N ASP A 9 -0.80 33.48 15.63
CA ASP A 9 -0.43 34.02 14.32
C ASP A 9 0.19 32.91 13.44
N PRO A 10 -0.45 32.53 12.32
CA PRO A 10 0.08 31.53 11.39
C PRO A 10 1.48 31.89 10.86
N LYS A 11 1.85 33.18 10.83
CA LYS A 11 3.18 33.62 10.36
C LYS A 11 4.32 33.07 11.21
N VAL A 12 4.11 32.93 12.52
CA VAL A 12 5.13 32.34 13.41
C VAL A 12 5.38 30.88 13.02
N TYR A 13 4.32 30.13 12.72
CA TYR A 13 4.42 28.73 12.32
C TYR A 13 5.01 28.55 10.93
N ASN A 14 4.77 29.49 10.00
CA ASN A 14 5.47 29.49 8.72
C ASN A 14 7.00 29.62 8.90
N VAL A 15 7.45 30.46 9.84
CA VAL A 15 8.89 30.56 10.16
C VAL A 15 9.38 29.24 10.77
N ILE A 16 8.63 28.64 11.69
CA ILE A 16 8.98 27.34 12.29
C ILE A 16 9.10 26.25 11.22
N LEU A 17 8.16 26.18 10.26
CA LEU A 17 8.21 25.23 9.16
C LEU A 17 9.48 25.40 8.30
N ILE A 18 9.87 26.63 8.02
CA ILE A 18 11.11 26.89 7.28
C ILE A 18 12.32 26.44 8.11
N LEU A 19 12.33 26.71 9.42
CA LEU A 19 13.41 26.28 10.30
C LEU A 19 13.51 24.74 10.38
N THR A 20 12.40 24.00 10.41
CA THR A 20 12.45 22.53 10.40
C THR A 20 12.97 21.98 9.07
N LYS A 21 12.68 22.63 7.94
CA LYS A 21 13.26 22.30 6.61
C LYS A 21 14.76 22.61 6.52
N ILE A 22 15.18 23.74 7.07
CA ILE A 22 16.60 24.11 7.16
C ILE A 22 17.33 23.10 8.04
N PHE A 23 16.74 22.71 9.18
CA PHE A 23 17.29 21.66 10.04
C PHE A 23 17.54 20.36 9.25
N TYR A 24 16.56 19.89 8.47
CA TYR A 24 16.76 18.72 7.60
C TYR A 24 17.95 18.91 6.65
N SER A 25 17.96 20.04 5.94
CA SER A 25 18.96 20.32 4.90
C SER A 25 20.38 20.36 5.47
N LEU A 26 20.56 20.96 6.65
CA LEU A 26 21.86 21.07 7.32
C LEU A 26 22.37 19.74 7.88
N ASN A 27 21.46 18.82 8.22
CA ASN A 27 21.79 17.51 8.78
C ASN A 27 21.66 16.37 7.75
N TYR A 28 21.36 16.67 6.48
CA TYR A 28 21.11 15.61 5.49
C TYR A 28 22.39 14.87 5.10
N GLN A 29 23.48 15.60 4.90
CA GLN A 29 24.74 15.05 4.40
C GLN A 29 25.52 14.34 5.51
N ASP A 30 25.62 14.97 6.68
CA ASP A 30 26.31 14.50 7.87
C ASP A 30 25.70 15.19 9.11
N LEU A 31 26.01 14.70 10.32
CA LEU A 31 25.62 15.35 11.58
C LEU A 31 26.69 16.37 11.98
N PRO A 32 26.43 17.69 11.87
CA PRO A 32 27.38 18.70 12.32
C PRO A 32 27.46 18.71 13.85
N GLU A 33 28.67 18.91 14.39
CA GLU A 33 28.98 18.95 15.84
C GLU A 33 28.00 19.85 16.63
N PHE A 34 27.65 21.01 16.08
CA PHE A 34 26.67 21.91 16.71
C PHE A 34 25.30 21.24 16.95
N PHE A 35 24.81 20.44 16.01
CA PHE A 35 23.53 19.74 16.15
C PHE A 35 23.62 18.53 17.07
N GLU A 36 24.77 17.87 17.12
CA GLU A 36 25.07 16.81 18.07
C GLU A 36 25.05 17.35 19.51
N ASP A 37 25.85 18.38 19.79
CA ASP A 37 25.97 19.03 21.10
C ASP A 37 24.62 19.58 21.61
N ASN A 38 23.76 20.03 20.69
CA ASN A 38 22.48 20.66 21.01
C ASN A 38 21.27 19.74 20.74
N MET A 39 21.49 18.44 20.55
CA MET A 39 20.44 17.50 20.13
C MET A 39 19.25 17.49 21.09
N GLN A 40 19.50 17.44 22.40
CA GLN A 40 18.46 17.45 23.43
C GLN A 40 17.52 18.65 23.27
N ILE A 41 18.06 19.83 22.93
CA ILE A 41 17.29 21.06 22.77
C ILE A 41 16.37 20.92 21.54
N TRP A 42 16.90 20.49 20.40
CA TRP A 42 16.13 20.31 19.17
C TRP A 42 15.02 19.29 19.35
N ILE A 43 15.35 18.10 19.85
CA ILE A 43 14.40 16.99 19.97
C ILE A 43 13.32 17.29 21.00
N SER A 44 13.66 17.96 22.12
CA SER A 44 12.64 18.38 23.09
C SER A 44 11.64 19.39 22.51
N ASN A 45 12.06 20.26 21.57
CA ASN A 45 11.15 21.17 20.88
C ASN A 45 10.35 20.46 19.78
N PHE A 46 10.94 19.49 19.07
CA PHE A 46 10.21 18.66 18.12
C PHE A 46 9.11 17.84 18.80
N GLN A 47 9.39 17.24 19.96
CA GLN A 47 8.36 16.53 20.75
C GLN A 47 7.19 17.46 21.08
N LYS A 48 7.46 18.68 21.57
CA LYS A 48 6.41 19.68 21.86
C LYS A 48 5.61 20.08 20.62
N LEU A 49 6.26 20.26 19.47
CA LEU A 49 5.59 20.61 18.21
C LEU A 49 4.75 19.46 17.65
N LEU A 50 5.21 18.21 17.84
CA LEU A 50 4.44 17.02 17.47
C LEU A 50 3.16 16.87 18.30
N GLU A 51 3.18 17.28 19.56
CA GLU A 51 2.01 17.23 20.46
C GLU A 51 1.15 18.50 20.43
N LEU A 52 1.59 19.55 19.72
CA LEU A 52 0.91 20.84 19.69
C LEU A 52 -0.35 20.78 18.82
N GLU A 53 -1.48 21.13 19.43
CA GLU A 53 -2.78 21.26 18.77
C GLU A 53 -3.33 22.68 19.00
N ILE A 54 -3.63 23.41 17.91
CA ILE A 54 -4.22 24.75 17.94
C ILE A 54 -5.38 24.78 16.94
N LYS A 55 -6.60 24.76 17.45
CA LYS A 55 -7.82 24.69 16.63
C LYS A 55 -7.94 25.84 15.64
N GLU A 56 -7.49 27.04 16.01
CA GLU A 56 -7.53 28.22 15.16
C GLU A 56 -6.57 28.17 13.95
N LEU A 57 -5.62 27.21 13.94
CA LEU A 57 -4.71 26.97 12.82
C LEU A 57 -5.13 25.75 11.98
N GLU A 58 -6.25 25.12 12.31
CA GLU A 58 -6.84 24.08 11.48
C GLU A 58 -7.52 24.68 10.25
N THR A 59 -7.39 23.98 9.14
CA THR A 59 -8.07 24.32 7.89
C THR A 59 -9.46 23.70 7.87
N GLU A 60 -10.46 24.46 7.41
CA GLU A 60 -11.82 23.95 7.18
C GLU A 60 -11.88 23.02 5.96
N SER A 61 -11.00 23.23 4.98
CA SER A 61 -10.84 22.38 3.79
C SER A 61 -10.45 20.94 4.17
N GLU A 62 -10.92 19.95 3.40
CA GLU A 62 -10.51 18.54 3.54
C GLU A 62 -9.20 18.24 2.80
N ASP A 63 -8.79 19.10 1.86
CA ASP A 63 -7.60 18.92 1.01
C ASP A 63 -6.39 19.74 1.47
N GLU A 64 -6.63 20.91 2.06
CA GLU A 64 -5.55 21.83 2.43
C GLU A 64 -4.92 21.44 3.78
N THR A 65 -3.64 21.07 3.78
CA THR A 65 -2.90 20.76 5.00
C THR A 65 -2.62 22.01 5.83
N GLY A 66 -3.19 22.08 7.04
CA GLY A 66 -2.91 23.15 8.00
C GLY A 66 -1.44 23.23 8.41
N ILE A 67 -0.96 24.42 8.75
CA ILE A 67 0.47 24.71 8.98
C ILE A 67 1.09 23.84 10.07
N LEU A 68 0.35 23.50 11.13
CA LEU A 68 0.83 22.61 12.19
C LEU A 68 1.10 21.20 11.65
N HIS A 69 0.19 20.65 10.84
CA HIS A 69 0.38 19.34 10.23
C HIS A 69 1.56 19.32 9.25
N GLN A 70 1.82 20.42 8.54
CA GLN A 70 3.03 20.56 7.72
C GLN A 70 4.31 20.52 8.57
N ILE A 71 4.32 21.22 9.72
CA ILE A 71 5.45 21.19 10.66
C ILE A 71 5.65 19.77 11.21
N GLN A 72 4.58 19.13 11.68
CA GLN A 72 4.62 17.77 12.21
C GLN A 72 5.13 16.77 11.16
N SER A 73 4.69 16.92 9.90
CA SER A 73 5.11 16.10 8.77
C SER A 73 6.61 16.28 8.48
N GLN A 74 7.10 17.52 8.47
CA GLN A 74 8.53 17.80 8.32
C GLN A 74 9.35 17.26 9.50
N ILE A 75 8.82 17.34 10.73
CA ILE A 75 9.50 16.76 11.90
C ILE A 75 9.60 15.25 11.76
N CYS A 76 8.58 14.56 11.24
CA CYS A 76 8.63 13.12 10.98
C CYS A 76 9.77 12.76 10.01
N GLU A 77 10.03 13.56 8.98
CA GLU A 77 11.18 13.37 8.09
C GLU A 77 12.51 13.59 8.83
N ASN A 78 12.59 14.65 9.63
CA ASN A 78 13.81 14.98 10.40
C ASN A 78 14.19 13.86 11.37
N ILE A 79 13.23 13.36 12.15
CA ILE A 79 13.50 12.27 13.09
C ILE A 79 13.74 10.93 12.37
N SER A 80 13.17 10.73 11.18
CA SER A 80 13.47 9.55 10.36
C SER A 80 14.91 9.57 9.84
N LEU A 81 15.39 10.73 9.39
CA LEU A 81 16.78 10.93 8.99
C LEU A 81 17.75 10.57 10.13
N TYR A 82 17.47 11.08 11.34
CA TYR A 82 18.30 10.81 12.52
C TYR A 82 18.27 9.33 12.93
N ALA A 83 17.09 8.72 12.99
CA ALA A 83 16.96 7.29 13.28
C ALA A 83 17.66 6.39 12.24
N GLN A 84 17.84 6.88 11.00
CA GLN A 84 18.52 6.14 9.94
C GLN A 84 20.04 6.32 9.94
N LYS A 85 20.53 7.55 10.17
CA LYS A 85 21.93 7.92 9.95
C LYS A 85 22.75 8.18 11.22
N TYR A 86 22.12 8.66 12.29
CA TYR A 86 22.79 9.20 13.49
C TYR A 86 22.32 8.47 14.74
N GLU A 87 22.33 7.14 14.64
CA GLU A 87 21.65 6.28 15.59
C GLU A 87 22.30 6.29 16.98
N GLU A 88 23.62 6.34 17.02
CA GLU A 88 24.41 6.28 18.25
C GLU A 88 24.02 7.41 19.21
N GLU A 89 23.94 8.63 18.67
CA GLU A 89 23.63 9.85 19.40
C GLU A 89 22.11 10.01 19.64
N PHE A 90 21.29 9.49 18.73
CA PHE A 90 19.84 9.70 18.73
C PHE A 90 19.03 8.65 19.53
N SER A 91 19.60 7.48 19.81
CA SER A 91 18.91 6.32 20.40
C SER A 91 18.09 6.64 21.66
N SER A 92 18.60 7.49 22.55
CA SER A 92 17.94 7.86 23.81
C SER A 92 16.59 8.58 23.65
N TYR A 93 16.32 9.16 22.47
CA TYR A 93 15.08 9.88 22.18
C TYR A 93 14.00 9.02 21.53
N MET A 94 14.31 7.78 21.16
CA MET A 94 13.44 6.97 20.31
C MET A 94 12.16 6.54 21.00
N GLN A 95 12.23 6.08 22.25
CA GLN A 95 11.05 5.64 23.00
C GLN A 95 9.96 6.73 23.10
N PRO A 96 10.25 7.98 23.54
CA PRO A 96 9.23 9.02 23.57
C PRO A 96 8.76 9.43 22.16
N LEU A 97 9.64 9.47 21.16
CA LEU A 97 9.25 9.83 19.79
C LEU A 97 8.31 8.81 19.17
N VAL A 98 8.62 7.52 19.24
CA VAL A 98 7.72 6.43 18.80
C VAL A 98 6.36 6.59 19.49
N THR A 99 6.37 6.87 20.80
CA THR A 99 5.14 7.07 21.58
C THR A 99 4.28 8.22 21.06
N ILE A 100 4.90 9.35 20.73
CA ILE A 100 4.20 10.52 20.20
C ILE A 100 3.68 10.24 18.80
N ILE A 101 4.49 9.63 17.92
CA ILE A 101 4.11 9.38 16.52
C ILE A 101 2.93 8.42 16.40
N TRP A 102 2.87 7.32 17.17
CA TRP A 102 1.70 6.44 17.06
C TRP A 102 0.42 7.10 17.60
N LYS A 103 0.52 7.92 18.67
CA LYS A 103 -0.63 8.69 19.17
C LYS A 103 -1.11 9.70 18.14
N LEU A 104 -0.19 10.35 17.42
CA LEU A 104 -0.50 11.25 16.32
C LEU A 104 -1.25 10.52 15.20
N LEU A 105 -0.79 9.32 14.83
CA LEU A 105 -1.44 8.49 13.81
C LEU A 105 -2.86 8.05 14.19
N ILE A 106 -3.13 7.78 15.48
CA ILE A 106 -4.49 7.46 15.94
C ILE A 106 -5.43 8.66 15.86
N LYS A 107 -4.91 9.88 16.06
CA LYS A 107 -5.70 11.11 16.00
C LYS A 107 -5.93 11.62 14.59
N ALA A 108 -5.03 11.30 13.65
CA ALA A 108 -5.09 11.82 12.29
C ALA A 108 -6.37 11.35 11.57
N GLY A 109 -7.06 12.31 10.95
CA GLY A 109 -8.29 12.04 10.19
C GLY A 109 -8.02 11.31 8.87
N SER A 110 -9.08 10.76 8.26
CA SER A 110 -9.01 10.06 6.97
C SER A 110 -8.85 10.97 5.76
N GLN A 111 -9.10 12.28 5.92
CA GLN A 111 -9.15 13.29 4.86
C GLN A 111 -7.78 13.51 4.19
N PRO A 112 -7.75 13.86 2.89
CA PRO A 112 -6.51 14.06 2.13
C PRO A 112 -5.51 15.03 2.76
N LYS A 113 -5.97 16.09 3.45
CA LYS A 113 -5.10 17.07 4.12
C LYS A 113 -4.10 16.48 5.12
N TYR A 114 -4.38 15.30 5.68
CA TYR A 114 -3.48 14.62 6.62
C TYR A 114 -2.57 13.58 5.95
N ASP A 115 -2.66 13.37 4.63
CA ASP A 115 -1.96 12.28 3.93
C ASP A 115 -0.45 12.36 4.09
N THR A 116 0.17 13.51 3.81
CA THR A 116 1.63 13.68 3.91
C THR A 116 2.13 13.46 5.34
N LEU A 117 1.38 13.92 6.35
CA LEU A 117 1.73 13.68 7.75
C LEU A 117 1.69 12.19 8.08
N VAL A 118 0.59 11.53 7.73
CA VAL A 118 0.39 10.11 8.04
C VAL A 118 1.40 9.24 7.30
N ILE A 119 1.71 9.53 6.04
CA ILE A 119 2.73 8.82 5.26
C ILE A 119 4.09 8.91 5.96
N ASN A 120 4.56 10.13 6.27
CA ASN A 120 5.87 10.33 6.90
C ASN A 120 5.94 9.69 8.29
N ALA A 121 4.85 9.76 9.07
CA ALA A 121 4.76 9.12 10.38
C ALA A 121 4.78 7.58 10.29
N LEU A 122 4.09 6.98 9.32
CA LEU A 122 4.12 5.53 9.07
C LEU A 122 5.50 5.07 8.59
N GLN A 123 6.17 5.86 7.76
CA GLN A 123 7.54 5.59 7.31
C GLN A 123 8.56 5.63 8.46
N PHE A 124 8.41 6.60 9.38
CA PHE A 124 9.22 6.64 10.61
C PHE A 124 9.06 5.35 11.43
N LEU A 125 7.82 4.92 11.69
CA LEU A 125 7.56 3.68 12.42
C LEU A 125 8.13 2.47 11.68
N SER A 126 7.91 2.37 10.37
CA SER A 126 8.41 1.26 9.54
C SER A 126 9.94 1.13 9.61
N THR A 127 10.63 2.27 9.55
CA THR A 127 12.09 2.36 9.67
C THR A 127 12.57 1.94 11.05
N THR A 128 11.81 2.28 12.10
CA THR A 128 12.16 1.96 13.49
C THR A 128 11.97 0.47 13.79
N VAL A 129 10.87 -0.13 13.30
CA VAL A 129 10.53 -1.56 13.53
C VAL A 129 11.65 -2.49 13.07
N ILE A 130 12.29 -2.21 11.92
CA ILE A 130 13.31 -3.08 11.33
C ILE A 130 14.69 -2.99 12.01
N LYS A 131 14.85 -2.14 13.03
CA LYS A 131 16.12 -1.92 13.73
C LYS A 131 16.17 -2.79 14.99
N PRO A 132 17.09 -3.75 15.10
CA PRO A 132 17.14 -4.69 16.23
C PRO A 132 17.20 -4.01 17.60
N GLN A 133 17.89 -2.88 17.72
CA GLN A 133 18.02 -2.12 18.97
C GLN A 133 16.72 -1.48 19.47
N TYR A 134 15.73 -1.30 18.57
CA TYR A 134 14.44 -0.69 18.90
C TYR A 134 13.32 -1.73 18.99
N ARG A 135 13.68 -3.02 18.94
CA ARG A 135 12.73 -4.13 19.02
C ARG A 135 11.86 -4.05 20.28
N ASP A 136 12.48 -3.75 21.42
CA ASP A 136 11.81 -3.65 22.72
C ASP A 136 10.69 -2.59 22.75
N LEU A 137 10.74 -1.59 21.85
CA LEU A 137 9.68 -0.58 21.71
C LEU A 137 8.36 -1.16 21.18
N PHE A 138 8.42 -2.34 20.56
CA PHE A 138 7.28 -3.04 19.96
C PHE A 138 6.97 -4.38 20.63
N ASP A 139 7.71 -4.77 21.67
CA ASP A 139 7.49 -6.02 22.41
C ASP A 139 6.29 -5.95 23.36
N ASP A 140 5.84 -4.75 23.77
CA ASP A 140 4.62 -4.58 24.56
C ASP A 140 3.39 -5.01 23.72
N PRO A 141 2.68 -6.10 24.11
CA PRO A 141 1.55 -6.60 23.34
C PRO A 141 0.41 -5.59 23.18
N SER A 142 0.23 -4.69 24.15
CA SER A 142 -0.80 -3.65 24.10
C SER A 142 -0.48 -2.57 23.07
N VAL A 143 0.80 -2.17 22.99
CA VAL A 143 1.30 -1.21 22.00
C VAL A 143 1.26 -1.84 20.61
N PHE A 144 1.73 -3.08 20.48
CA PHE A 144 1.70 -3.82 19.22
C PHE A 144 0.26 -3.95 18.68
N SER A 145 -0.67 -4.37 19.53
CA SER A 145 -2.09 -4.49 19.17
C SER A 145 -2.68 -3.15 18.73
N ALA A 146 -2.38 -2.05 19.46
CA ALA A 146 -2.83 -0.72 19.09
C ALA A 146 -2.27 -0.24 17.74
N ILE A 147 -1.01 -0.53 17.43
CA ILE A 147 -0.41 -0.22 16.13
C ILE A 147 -1.11 -1.01 15.02
N CYS A 148 -1.37 -2.30 15.22
CA CYS A 148 -2.11 -3.09 14.24
C CYS A 148 -3.54 -2.56 14.02
N GLU A 149 -4.30 -2.40 15.10
CA GLU A 149 -5.74 -2.11 15.05
C GLU A 149 -6.06 -0.65 14.71
N LYS A 150 -5.37 0.29 15.36
CA LYS A 150 -5.73 1.71 15.33
C LYS A 150 -4.88 2.52 14.36
N VAL A 151 -3.77 1.96 13.87
CA VAL A 151 -2.86 2.65 12.96
C VAL A 151 -2.81 1.95 11.60
N ALA A 152 -2.43 0.66 11.56
CA ALA A 152 -2.23 -0.04 10.30
C ALA A 152 -3.55 -0.27 9.55
N ILE A 153 -4.54 -0.93 10.17
CA ILE A 153 -5.81 -1.28 9.50
C ILE A 153 -6.54 -0.06 8.93
N PRO A 154 -6.77 1.04 9.68
CA PRO A 154 -7.51 2.19 9.17
C PRO A 154 -6.83 2.86 7.97
N ASN A 155 -5.50 2.81 7.90
CA ASN A 155 -4.72 3.37 6.80
C ASN A 155 -4.54 2.39 5.62
N MET A 156 -4.99 1.13 5.74
CA MET A 156 -5.02 0.15 4.64
C MET A 156 -6.36 0.05 3.93
N GLN A 157 -7.42 0.63 4.51
CA GLN A 157 -8.76 0.65 3.93
C GLN A 157 -8.81 1.49 2.65
N PHE A 158 -9.61 1.03 1.69
CA PHE A 158 -9.95 1.79 0.49
C PHE A 158 -10.83 3.00 0.84
N LYS A 159 -10.33 4.20 0.57
CA LYS A 159 -10.99 5.46 0.93
C LYS A 159 -11.88 5.98 -0.19
N ALA A 160 -12.71 6.98 0.13
CA ALA A 160 -13.49 7.72 -0.86
C ALA A 160 -12.60 8.37 -1.92
N SER A 161 -11.46 8.97 -1.52
CA SER A 161 -10.50 9.56 -2.47
C SER A 161 -9.82 8.51 -3.37
N ASP A 162 -9.67 7.27 -2.91
CA ASP A 162 -9.18 6.16 -3.75
C ASP A 162 -10.24 5.76 -4.79
N GLU A 163 -11.53 5.82 -4.41
CA GLU A 163 -12.67 5.54 -5.28
C GLU A 163 -12.85 6.61 -6.35
N GLU A 164 -12.80 7.88 -5.96
CA GLU A 164 -12.78 9.02 -6.88
C GLU A 164 -11.62 8.90 -7.86
N LEU A 165 -10.41 8.57 -7.40
CA LEU A 165 -9.29 8.34 -8.30
C LEU A 165 -9.51 7.15 -9.24
N PHE A 166 -10.09 6.05 -8.73
CA PHE A 166 -10.39 4.85 -9.50
C PHE A 166 -11.41 5.11 -10.61
N GLU A 167 -12.40 5.97 -10.36
CA GLU A 167 -13.50 6.29 -11.29
C GLU A 167 -13.16 7.45 -12.24
N ASP A 168 -12.66 8.56 -11.70
CA ASP A 168 -12.49 9.82 -12.44
C ASP A 168 -11.11 9.97 -13.08
N ASN A 169 -10.08 9.32 -12.54
CA ASN A 169 -8.71 9.37 -13.08
C ASN A 169 -8.03 7.99 -13.07
N PRO A 170 -8.58 7.01 -13.82
CA PRO A 170 -8.11 5.64 -13.80
C PRO A 170 -6.67 5.49 -14.27
N GLU A 171 -6.16 6.37 -15.13
CA GLU A 171 -4.77 6.34 -15.58
C GLU A 171 -3.80 6.59 -14.43
N GLU A 172 -4.06 7.59 -13.60
CA GLU A 172 -3.25 7.88 -12.43
C GLU A 172 -3.38 6.78 -11.37
N TYR A 173 -4.58 6.22 -11.18
CA TYR A 173 -4.80 5.07 -10.30
C TYR A 173 -3.91 3.87 -10.70
N ILE A 174 -3.93 3.50 -11.99
CA ILE A 174 -3.16 2.37 -12.54
C ILE A 174 -1.65 2.62 -12.39
N ARG A 175 -1.19 3.83 -12.68
CA ARG A 175 0.20 4.24 -12.57
C ARG A 175 0.72 4.10 -11.13
N ARG A 176 -0.07 4.56 -10.16
CA ARG A 176 0.28 4.45 -8.73
C ARG A 176 0.34 3.01 -8.26
N ASP A 177 -0.56 2.16 -8.76
CA ASP A 177 -0.78 0.85 -8.17
C ASP A 177 0.01 -0.29 -8.82
N ILE A 178 -0.06 -0.47 -10.14
CA ILE A 178 0.60 -1.60 -10.84
C ILE A 178 1.89 -1.23 -11.55
N GLU A 179 2.06 0.03 -11.95
CA GLU A 179 3.29 0.50 -12.61
C GLU A 179 4.37 0.90 -11.60
N GLY A 180 3.93 1.26 -10.39
CA GLY A 180 4.78 1.75 -9.31
C GLY A 180 5.11 3.21 -9.52
N SER A 181 4.41 4.11 -8.83
CA SER A 181 4.77 5.53 -8.80
C SER A 181 5.76 5.84 -7.68
N ASP A 182 6.50 6.94 -7.86
CA ASP A 182 7.28 7.58 -6.80
C ASP A 182 6.39 8.35 -5.80
N VAL A 183 5.10 8.50 -6.09
CA VAL A 183 4.12 9.09 -5.17
C VAL A 183 3.71 8.05 -4.13
N ASP A 184 4.01 8.33 -2.86
CA ASP A 184 3.57 7.52 -1.73
C ASP A 184 2.09 7.75 -1.42
N THR A 185 1.40 6.68 -1.04
CA THR A 185 0.01 6.72 -0.55
C THR A 185 -0.03 6.20 0.87
N ARG A 186 -1.07 6.58 1.64
CA ARG A 186 -1.25 6.01 3.00
C ARG A 186 -1.33 4.49 2.98
N ARG A 187 -2.05 3.95 2.00
CA ARG A 187 -2.22 2.51 1.82
C ARG A 187 -0.89 1.79 1.62
N ARG A 188 0.02 2.39 0.84
CA ARG A 188 1.39 1.90 0.65
C ARG A 188 2.24 2.03 1.93
N ALA A 189 2.24 3.19 2.58
CA ALA A 189 3.00 3.40 3.81
C ALA A 189 2.55 2.46 4.94
N ALA A 190 1.24 2.22 5.08
CA ALA A 190 0.69 1.28 6.04
C ALA A 190 1.03 -0.18 5.67
N CYS A 191 0.99 -0.52 4.37
CA CYS A 191 1.44 -1.82 3.87
C CYS A 191 2.92 -2.07 4.23
N ASP A 192 3.78 -1.08 4.08
CA ASP A 192 5.21 -1.21 4.39
C ASP A 192 5.46 -1.34 5.90
N LEU A 193 4.66 -0.66 6.73
CA LEU A 193 4.66 -0.88 8.19
C LEU A 193 4.26 -2.33 8.53
N VAL A 194 3.19 -2.86 7.92
CA VAL A 194 2.76 -4.25 8.14
C VAL A 194 3.81 -5.25 7.67
N LYS A 195 4.50 -5.00 6.54
CA LYS A 195 5.62 -5.85 6.10
C LYS A 195 6.77 -5.81 7.11
N ALA A 196 7.12 -4.64 7.63
CA ALA A 196 8.16 -4.48 8.63
C ALA A 196 7.81 -5.26 9.91
N LEU A 197 6.59 -5.08 10.43
CA LEU A 197 6.10 -5.82 11.59
C LEU A 197 6.09 -7.33 11.33
N SER A 198 5.61 -7.77 10.17
CA SER A 198 5.54 -9.19 9.79
C SER A 198 6.91 -9.83 9.63
N LYS A 199 7.93 -9.06 9.27
CA LYS A 199 9.31 -9.54 9.16
C LYS A 199 9.93 -9.77 10.55
N GLU A 200 9.71 -8.86 11.49
CA GLU A 200 10.35 -8.88 12.80
C GLU A 200 9.55 -9.62 13.88
N PHE A 201 8.22 -9.70 13.72
CA PHE A 201 7.26 -10.24 14.69
C PHE A 201 6.22 -11.16 14.02
N GLU A 202 6.67 -12.07 13.15
CA GLU A 202 5.79 -12.81 12.23
C GLU A 202 4.58 -13.48 12.91
N GLN A 203 4.80 -14.29 13.94
CA GLN A 203 3.71 -15.05 14.59
C GLN A 203 2.67 -14.13 15.25
N VAL A 204 3.13 -13.10 15.97
CA VAL A 204 2.26 -12.13 16.64
C VAL A 204 1.49 -11.32 15.61
N THR A 205 2.18 -10.83 14.57
CA THR A 205 1.59 -10.10 13.44
C THR A 205 0.50 -10.92 12.76
N MET A 206 0.78 -12.17 12.42
CA MET A 206 -0.17 -13.05 11.74
C MET A 206 -1.38 -13.37 12.61
N SER A 207 -1.16 -13.61 13.91
CA SER A 207 -2.25 -13.86 14.85
C SER A 207 -3.17 -12.65 15.01
N SER A 208 -2.60 -11.45 15.18
CA SER A 208 -3.36 -10.21 15.32
C SER A 208 -4.15 -9.90 14.05
N PHE A 209 -3.49 -9.83 12.89
CA PHE A 209 -4.16 -9.49 11.64
C PHE A 209 -5.10 -10.59 11.13
N GLY A 210 -4.84 -11.87 11.44
CA GLY A 210 -5.70 -12.99 11.05
C GLY A 210 -7.13 -12.88 11.61
N LEU A 211 -7.28 -12.41 12.87
CA LEU A 211 -8.60 -12.17 13.47
C LEU A 211 -9.38 -11.08 12.72
N TYR A 212 -8.70 -10.00 12.32
CA TYR A 212 -9.32 -8.92 11.57
C TYR A 212 -9.69 -9.34 10.14
N VAL A 213 -8.82 -10.09 9.46
CA VAL A 213 -9.13 -10.68 8.14
C VAL A 213 -10.40 -11.51 8.22
N LYS A 214 -10.49 -12.39 9.22
CA LYS A 214 -11.69 -13.21 9.43
C LYS A 214 -12.94 -12.36 9.63
N SER A 215 -12.89 -11.38 10.53
CA SER A 215 -14.03 -10.49 10.81
C SER A 215 -14.47 -9.71 9.56
N MET A 216 -13.53 -9.16 8.80
CA MET A 216 -13.81 -8.40 7.58
C MET A 216 -14.45 -9.28 6.49
N LEU A 217 -14.02 -10.53 6.34
CA LEU A 217 -14.62 -11.48 5.40
C LEU A 217 -16.01 -11.93 5.84
N GLU A 218 -16.25 -12.13 7.14
CA GLU A 218 -17.56 -12.44 7.70
C GLU A 218 -18.56 -11.29 7.49
N GLN A 219 -18.13 -10.04 7.67
CA GLN A 219 -18.95 -8.86 7.38
C GLN A 219 -19.39 -8.79 5.91
N TYR A 220 -18.48 -9.11 4.98
CA TYR A 220 -18.80 -9.18 3.55
C TYR A 220 -19.73 -10.35 3.22
N ALA A 221 -19.48 -11.53 3.79
CA ALA A 221 -20.32 -12.70 3.57
C ALA A 221 -21.77 -12.47 4.06
N ALA A 222 -21.93 -11.70 5.14
CA ALA A 222 -23.24 -11.29 5.64
C ALA A 222 -23.94 -10.27 4.74
N ASN A 223 -23.19 -9.36 4.11
CA ASN A 223 -23.71 -8.34 3.21
C ASN A 223 -22.63 -7.86 2.23
N GLU A 224 -22.82 -8.10 0.93
CA GLU A 224 -21.86 -7.71 -0.11
C GLU A 224 -21.65 -6.18 -0.21
N GLN A 225 -22.53 -5.36 0.38
CA GLN A 225 -22.31 -3.91 0.49
C GLN A 225 -21.08 -3.57 1.34
N ASN A 226 -20.62 -4.49 2.20
CA ASN A 226 -19.38 -4.35 2.96
C ASN A 226 -18.14 -4.72 2.13
N TRP A 227 -18.14 -4.45 0.83
CA TRP A 227 -17.04 -4.77 -0.08
C TRP A 227 -15.71 -4.12 0.34
N ARG A 228 -15.73 -2.95 0.99
CA ARG A 228 -14.53 -2.30 1.55
C ARG A 228 -13.85 -3.15 2.63
N SER A 229 -14.63 -3.89 3.43
CA SER A 229 -14.07 -4.84 4.39
C SER A 229 -13.34 -5.98 3.65
N LYS A 230 -13.94 -6.51 2.58
CA LYS A 230 -13.31 -7.55 1.78
C LYS A 230 -12.08 -7.05 1.02
N ASP A 231 -12.11 -5.87 0.41
CA ASP A 231 -10.92 -5.21 -0.17
C ASP A 231 -9.78 -5.14 0.86
N ALA A 232 -10.04 -4.62 2.06
CA ALA A 232 -9.04 -4.48 3.10
C ALA A 232 -8.48 -5.86 3.52
N ALA A 233 -9.34 -6.88 3.60
CA ALA A 233 -8.92 -8.26 3.87
C ALA A 233 -8.02 -8.83 2.76
N LEU A 234 -8.39 -8.67 1.49
CA LEU A 234 -7.56 -9.12 0.35
C LEU A 234 -6.20 -8.41 0.36
N PHE A 235 -6.20 -7.10 0.57
CA PHE A 235 -4.97 -6.30 0.58
C PHE A 235 -4.05 -6.67 1.74
N LEU A 236 -4.61 -6.91 2.92
CA LEU A 236 -3.87 -7.33 4.11
C LEU A 236 -3.29 -8.74 3.95
N VAL A 237 -4.06 -9.70 3.45
CA VAL A 237 -3.56 -11.06 3.15
C VAL A 237 -2.46 -11.01 2.09
N THR A 238 -2.64 -10.20 1.04
CA THR A 238 -1.61 -10.00 0.00
C THR A 238 -0.31 -9.47 0.59
N THR A 239 -0.42 -8.49 1.49
CA THR A 239 0.71 -7.87 2.19
C THR A 239 1.44 -8.85 3.10
N LEU A 240 0.69 -9.61 3.92
CA LEU A 240 1.26 -10.54 4.91
C LEU A 240 1.88 -11.77 4.27
N ALA A 241 1.26 -12.28 3.19
CA ALA A 241 1.72 -13.50 2.56
C ALA A 241 2.95 -13.28 1.69
N SER A 242 3.13 -12.11 1.05
CA SER A 242 4.29 -11.84 0.19
C SER A 242 5.50 -11.39 0.99
N LYS A 243 6.54 -12.23 1.08
CA LYS A 243 7.82 -11.94 1.77
C LYS A 243 8.93 -11.44 0.85
N GLY A 244 8.71 -11.50 -0.46
CA GLY A 244 9.64 -10.98 -1.46
C GLY A 244 9.05 -11.14 -2.85
N SER A 245 9.29 -10.16 -3.72
CA SER A 245 8.71 -10.13 -5.06
C SER A 245 9.66 -9.47 -6.08
N THR A 246 9.39 -9.68 -7.35
CA THR A 246 10.03 -8.99 -8.48
C THR A 246 8.98 -8.60 -9.51
N GLN A 247 9.20 -7.54 -10.27
CA GLN A 247 8.27 -7.15 -11.35
C GLN A 247 8.05 -8.29 -12.37
N ARG A 248 9.10 -9.07 -12.66
CA ARG A 248 9.06 -10.17 -13.63
C ARG A 248 8.27 -11.37 -13.11
N HIS A 249 8.58 -11.86 -11.91
CA HIS A 249 8.02 -13.11 -11.39
C HIS A 249 6.84 -12.92 -10.43
N GLY A 250 6.51 -11.68 -10.03
CA GLY A 250 5.56 -11.45 -8.94
C GLY A 250 6.18 -11.91 -7.62
N THR A 251 5.38 -12.43 -6.71
CA THR A 251 5.86 -12.99 -5.45
C THR A 251 6.78 -14.17 -5.67
N THR A 252 7.96 -14.13 -5.06
CA THR A 252 9.01 -15.16 -5.12
C THR A 252 9.22 -15.88 -3.80
N LYS A 253 8.77 -15.29 -2.68
CA LYS A 253 8.84 -15.86 -1.34
C LYS A 253 7.53 -15.58 -0.61
N ILE A 254 7.01 -16.58 0.09
CA ILE A 254 5.76 -16.47 0.85
C ILE A 254 5.93 -16.82 2.32
N SER A 255 4.99 -16.36 3.14
CA SER A 255 4.76 -16.89 4.48
C SER A 255 4.15 -18.29 4.40
N GLU A 256 4.63 -19.21 5.23
CA GLU A 256 4.03 -20.55 5.39
C GLU A 256 2.75 -20.52 6.24
N LEU A 257 2.47 -19.39 6.91
CA LEU A 257 1.32 -19.23 7.80
C LEU A 257 0.02 -18.88 7.05
N VAL A 258 0.08 -18.74 5.72
CA VAL A 258 -1.07 -18.38 4.89
C VAL A 258 -1.30 -19.45 3.82
N ASN A 259 -2.45 -20.12 3.88
CA ASN A 259 -2.87 -21.03 2.82
C ASN A 259 -3.43 -20.26 1.61
N LEU A 260 -2.56 -19.90 0.67
CA LEU A 260 -2.91 -19.11 -0.50
C LEU A 260 -3.87 -19.83 -1.46
N GLU A 261 -3.77 -21.15 -1.60
CA GLU A 261 -4.64 -21.91 -2.52
C GLU A 261 -6.09 -21.90 -2.04
N GLU A 262 -6.30 -22.18 -0.76
CA GLU A 262 -7.62 -22.14 -0.11
C GLU A 262 -8.19 -20.72 -0.15
N PHE A 263 -7.39 -19.71 0.22
CA PHE A 263 -7.82 -18.31 0.19
C PHE A 263 -8.22 -17.87 -1.22
N THR A 264 -7.44 -18.25 -2.23
CA THR A 264 -7.74 -17.94 -3.64
C THR A 264 -9.07 -18.56 -4.05
N THR A 265 -9.29 -19.83 -3.71
CA THR A 265 -10.49 -20.58 -4.07
C THR A 265 -11.74 -20.00 -3.39
N MET A 266 -11.64 -19.66 -2.11
CA MET A 266 -12.80 -19.19 -1.32
C MET A 266 -13.12 -17.71 -1.54
N HIS A 267 -12.12 -16.86 -1.74
CA HIS A 267 -12.31 -15.40 -1.66
C HIS A 267 -11.97 -14.64 -2.93
N VAL A 268 -11.13 -15.18 -3.82
CA VAL A 268 -10.65 -14.48 -5.03
C VAL A 268 -11.39 -14.95 -6.28
N LEU A 269 -11.39 -16.25 -6.56
CA LEU A 269 -12.04 -16.81 -7.77
C LEU A 269 -13.53 -16.48 -7.87
N PRO A 270 -14.33 -16.48 -6.78
CA PRO A 270 -15.75 -16.13 -6.86
C PRO A 270 -15.99 -14.71 -7.37
N GLU A 271 -15.11 -13.76 -7.07
CA GLU A 271 -15.24 -12.37 -7.54
C GLU A 271 -14.99 -12.24 -9.05
N LEU A 272 -14.05 -13.02 -9.59
CA LEU A 272 -13.81 -13.11 -11.03
C LEU A 272 -14.95 -13.82 -11.78
N ALA A 273 -15.63 -14.75 -11.12
CA ALA A 273 -16.71 -15.55 -11.69
C ALA A 273 -18.08 -14.85 -11.69
N LYS A 274 -18.24 -13.69 -11.02
CA LYS A 274 -19.54 -13.00 -10.93
C LYS A 274 -20.11 -12.70 -12.34
N PRO A 275 -21.41 -12.98 -12.57
CA PRO A 275 -21.99 -12.90 -13.92
C PRO A 275 -22.02 -11.46 -14.45
N ASN A 276 -22.30 -10.49 -13.58
CA ASN A 276 -22.26 -9.06 -13.89
C ASN A 276 -20.81 -8.56 -13.97
N ILE A 277 -20.32 -8.31 -15.19
CA ILE A 277 -18.96 -7.81 -15.46
C ILE A 277 -18.72 -6.44 -14.81
N ASN A 278 -19.73 -5.58 -14.76
CA ASN A 278 -19.59 -4.20 -14.29
C ASN A 278 -19.91 -4.03 -12.80
N GLY A 279 -20.44 -5.05 -12.12
CA GLY A 279 -20.73 -4.98 -10.67
C GLY A 279 -19.47 -5.04 -9.81
N MET A 280 -19.33 -4.17 -8.81
CA MET A 280 -18.16 -4.11 -7.90
C MET A 280 -16.81 -4.12 -8.63
N PRO A 281 -16.51 -3.08 -9.43
CA PRO A 281 -15.29 -3.04 -10.23
C PRO A 281 -14.01 -3.06 -9.39
N VAL A 282 -14.01 -2.43 -8.21
CA VAL A 282 -12.86 -2.46 -7.27
C VAL A 282 -12.54 -3.90 -6.86
N MET A 283 -13.56 -4.69 -6.47
CA MET A 283 -13.32 -6.08 -6.06
C MET A 283 -12.78 -6.97 -7.18
N LYS A 284 -13.17 -6.69 -8.42
CA LYS A 284 -12.57 -7.36 -9.59
C LYS A 284 -11.12 -6.94 -9.79
N ALA A 285 -10.83 -5.65 -9.69
CA ALA A 285 -9.45 -5.15 -9.78
C ALA A 285 -8.56 -5.77 -8.69
N ASP A 286 -9.03 -5.85 -7.46
CA ASP A 286 -8.31 -6.51 -6.36
C ASP A 286 -8.08 -7.99 -6.60
N ALA A 287 -9.11 -8.71 -7.07
CA ALA A 287 -8.98 -10.12 -7.40
C ALA A 287 -7.97 -10.36 -8.53
N ILE A 288 -8.01 -9.53 -9.59
CA ILE A 288 -7.02 -9.61 -10.67
C ILE A 288 -5.62 -9.31 -10.13
N LYS A 289 -5.46 -8.26 -9.34
CA LYS A 289 -4.19 -7.87 -8.73
C LYS A 289 -3.63 -8.97 -7.82
N TYR A 290 -4.48 -9.65 -7.05
CA TYR A 290 -4.10 -10.80 -6.25
C TYR A 290 -3.54 -11.93 -7.12
N ILE A 291 -4.26 -12.31 -8.18
CA ILE A 291 -3.80 -13.33 -9.14
C ILE A 291 -2.47 -12.94 -9.76
N VAL A 292 -2.32 -11.68 -10.20
CA VAL A 292 -1.04 -11.17 -10.71
C VAL A 292 0.05 -11.28 -9.65
N THR A 293 -0.22 -10.89 -8.41
CA THR A 293 0.78 -10.90 -7.34
C THR A 293 1.31 -12.31 -7.07
N PHE A 294 0.41 -13.29 -6.93
CA PHE A 294 0.77 -14.67 -6.57
C PHE A 294 0.89 -15.65 -7.74
N ARG A 295 0.90 -15.14 -8.99
CA ARG A 295 0.92 -15.94 -10.23
C ARG A 295 1.99 -17.04 -10.32
N SER A 296 3.15 -16.83 -9.71
CA SER A 296 4.25 -17.81 -9.71
C SER A 296 4.22 -18.78 -8.53
N ILE A 297 3.32 -18.54 -7.57
CA ILE A 297 3.16 -19.32 -6.34
C ILE A 297 1.94 -20.24 -6.45
N LEU A 298 0.83 -19.73 -7.00
CA LEU A 298 -0.41 -20.47 -7.11
C LEU A 298 -0.27 -21.69 -8.05
N PRO A 299 -1.05 -22.77 -7.82
CA PRO A 299 -1.03 -23.93 -8.69
C PRO A 299 -1.30 -23.55 -10.15
N PRO A 300 -0.54 -24.11 -11.12
CA PRO A 300 -0.70 -23.79 -12.53
C PRO A 300 -2.14 -23.91 -13.05
N GLN A 301 -2.88 -24.92 -12.58
CA GLN A 301 -4.27 -25.15 -12.97
C GLN A 301 -5.21 -24.04 -12.49
N VAL A 302 -4.98 -23.50 -11.29
CA VAL A 302 -5.73 -22.35 -10.77
C VAL A 302 -5.45 -21.12 -11.62
N ILE A 303 -4.20 -20.89 -12.03
CA ILE A 303 -3.87 -19.76 -12.91
C ILE A 303 -4.52 -19.90 -14.29
N ILE A 304 -4.44 -21.08 -14.91
CA ILE A 304 -5.05 -21.34 -16.21
C ILE A 304 -6.56 -21.13 -16.16
N SER A 305 -7.23 -21.56 -15.08
CA SER A 305 -8.69 -21.43 -14.95
C SER A 305 -9.18 -19.98 -14.84
N THR A 306 -8.29 -19.02 -14.54
CA THR A 306 -8.65 -17.59 -14.52
C THR A 306 -8.75 -16.98 -15.93
N LEU A 307 -8.11 -17.56 -16.95
CA LEU A 307 -8.02 -16.95 -18.28
C LEU A 307 -9.38 -16.65 -18.95
N PRO A 308 -10.39 -17.53 -18.89
CA PRO A 308 -11.71 -17.22 -19.43
C PRO A 308 -12.37 -16.02 -18.73
N ALA A 309 -12.27 -15.94 -17.41
CA ALA A 309 -12.81 -14.82 -16.64
C ALA A 309 -12.06 -13.52 -16.97
N LEU A 310 -10.73 -13.53 -16.98
CA LEU A 310 -9.92 -12.38 -17.37
C LEU A 310 -10.26 -11.90 -18.78
N THR A 311 -10.46 -12.81 -19.73
CA THR A 311 -10.87 -12.50 -21.11
C THR A 311 -12.21 -11.76 -21.14
N LYS A 312 -13.20 -12.21 -20.35
CA LYS A 312 -14.50 -11.55 -20.22
C LYS A 312 -14.36 -10.15 -19.59
N LEU A 313 -13.45 -9.98 -18.63
CA LEU A 313 -13.23 -8.69 -17.95
C LEU A 313 -12.56 -7.62 -18.84
N LEU A 314 -11.95 -8.00 -19.95
CA LEU A 314 -11.53 -7.07 -21.00
C LEU A 314 -12.72 -6.25 -21.57
N GLU A 315 -13.94 -6.76 -21.41
CA GLU A 315 -15.17 -6.11 -21.87
C GLU A 315 -15.83 -5.22 -20.80
N ALA A 316 -15.21 -5.06 -19.61
CA ALA A 316 -15.75 -4.20 -18.55
C ALA A 316 -15.85 -2.72 -18.97
N GLU A 317 -16.74 -1.96 -18.34
CA GLU A 317 -16.85 -0.50 -18.47
C GLU A 317 -15.74 0.24 -17.72
N SER A 318 -15.32 -0.29 -16.57
CA SER A 318 -14.19 0.25 -15.80
C SER A 318 -12.88 0.12 -16.58
N VAL A 319 -12.20 1.24 -16.79
CA VAL A 319 -10.87 1.32 -17.41
C VAL A 319 -9.84 0.52 -16.60
N VAL A 320 -9.86 0.65 -15.27
CA VAL A 320 -8.95 -0.07 -14.36
C VAL A 320 -9.09 -1.58 -14.51
N VAL A 321 -10.32 -2.10 -14.49
CA VAL A 321 -10.57 -3.54 -14.62
C VAL A 321 -10.07 -4.08 -15.96
N ARG A 322 -10.32 -3.38 -17.07
CA ARG A 322 -9.84 -3.80 -18.40
C ARG A 322 -8.33 -3.87 -18.48
N ILE A 323 -7.65 -2.82 -18.01
CA ILE A 323 -6.19 -2.71 -18.07
C ILE A 323 -5.55 -3.73 -17.12
N TYR A 324 -6.12 -3.96 -15.95
CA TYR A 324 -5.65 -4.99 -15.02
C TYR A 324 -5.81 -6.37 -15.63
N ALA A 325 -6.94 -6.66 -16.28
CA ALA A 325 -7.15 -7.94 -16.96
C ALA A 325 -6.14 -8.15 -18.10
N ALA A 326 -5.88 -7.14 -18.91
CA ALA A 326 -4.86 -7.20 -19.96
C ALA A 326 -3.45 -7.43 -19.38
N ALA A 327 -3.08 -6.67 -18.35
CA ALA A 327 -1.81 -6.84 -17.65
C ALA A 327 -1.67 -8.25 -17.07
N ALA A 328 -2.74 -8.79 -16.47
CA ALA A 328 -2.74 -10.14 -15.92
C ALA A 328 -2.51 -11.20 -17.00
N ILE A 329 -3.17 -11.08 -18.15
CA ILE A 329 -3.01 -12.01 -19.28
C ILE A 329 -1.55 -11.98 -19.78
N ASP A 330 -0.93 -10.81 -19.99
CA ASP A 330 0.50 -10.75 -20.36
C ASP A 330 1.38 -11.48 -19.34
N LYS A 331 1.17 -11.22 -18.05
CA LYS A 331 1.98 -11.84 -16.99
C LYS A 331 1.76 -13.34 -16.87
N ILE A 332 0.54 -13.84 -17.05
CA ILE A 332 0.21 -15.27 -17.00
C ILE A 332 0.84 -16.01 -18.18
N LEU A 333 0.72 -15.47 -19.39
CA LEU A 333 1.30 -16.08 -20.59
C LEU A 333 2.85 -16.06 -20.60
N LEU A 334 3.47 -15.26 -19.72
CA LEU A 334 4.91 -15.25 -19.47
C LEU A 334 5.39 -16.33 -18.49
N LEU A 335 4.47 -16.97 -17.75
CA LEU A 335 4.84 -17.91 -16.71
C LEU A 335 5.50 -19.16 -17.28
N LYS A 336 6.49 -19.63 -16.54
CA LYS A 336 7.19 -20.87 -16.81
C LYS A 336 7.13 -21.76 -15.58
N ARG A 337 6.98 -23.06 -15.80
CA ARG A 337 7.04 -24.04 -14.71
C ARG A 337 8.43 -23.99 -14.06
N PRO A 338 8.53 -23.96 -12.72
CA PRO A 338 9.80 -23.83 -12.02
C PRO A 338 10.81 -24.95 -12.34
N ASP A 339 10.31 -26.15 -12.58
CA ASP A 339 11.06 -27.39 -12.77
C ASP A 339 11.66 -27.56 -14.17
N SER A 340 10.89 -27.21 -15.20
CA SER A 340 11.14 -27.57 -16.60
C SER A 340 11.40 -26.35 -17.48
N LYS A 341 11.18 -25.13 -16.96
CA LYS A 341 11.20 -23.86 -17.71
C LYS A 341 10.25 -23.85 -18.92
N THR A 342 9.33 -24.81 -19.00
CA THR A 342 8.28 -24.88 -20.03
C THR A 342 7.19 -23.85 -19.74
N PRO A 343 6.48 -23.31 -20.74
CA PRO A 343 5.36 -22.41 -20.52
C PRO A 343 4.28 -23.07 -19.65
N VAL A 344 3.73 -22.32 -18.69
CA VAL A 344 2.54 -22.76 -17.95
C VAL A 344 1.33 -22.82 -18.88
N VAL A 345 1.21 -21.82 -19.76
CA VAL A 345 0.20 -21.74 -20.80
C VAL A 345 0.89 -21.87 -22.15
N ASP A 346 0.62 -22.96 -22.85
CA ASP A 346 1.09 -23.22 -24.21
C ASP A 346 -0.01 -22.97 -25.25
N ALA A 347 0.33 -23.14 -26.54
CA ALA A 347 -0.63 -22.95 -27.63
C ALA A 347 -1.84 -23.88 -27.49
N ALA A 348 -1.65 -25.14 -27.08
CA ALA A 348 -2.74 -26.10 -26.91
C ALA A 348 -3.73 -25.67 -25.81
N THR A 349 -3.22 -25.12 -24.71
CA THR A 349 -4.03 -24.61 -23.59
C THR A 349 -4.78 -23.34 -23.99
N LEU A 350 -4.16 -22.46 -24.77
CA LEU A 350 -4.73 -21.16 -25.15
C LEU A 350 -5.71 -21.25 -26.33
N SER A 351 -5.48 -22.18 -27.26
CA SER A 351 -6.25 -22.32 -28.51
C SER A 351 -7.78 -22.35 -28.33
N PRO A 352 -8.36 -23.06 -27.34
CA PRO A 352 -9.82 -23.18 -27.20
C PRO A 352 -10.57 -21.86 -27.00
N PHE A 353 -9.91 -20.80 -26.54
CA PHE A 353 -10.51 -19.48 -26.32
C PHE A 353 -9.72 -18.35 -26.99
N ALA A 354 -8.77 -18.70 -27.88
CA ALA A 354 -7.89 -17.75 -28.55
C ALA A 354 -8.67 -16.72 -29.40
N GLU A 355 -9.69 -17.16 -30.13
CA GLU A 355 -10.52 -16.27 -30.97
C GLU A 355 -11.19 -15.19 -30.11
N GLN A 356 -11.87 -15.60 -29.04
CA GLN A 356 -12.53 -14.67 -28.13
C GLN A 356 -11.51 -13.76 -27.44
N LEU A 357 -10.37 -14.29 -27.00
CA LEU A 357 -9.32 -13.50 -26.39
C LEU A 357 -8.79 -12.41 -27.32
N ILE A 358 -8.46 -12.76 -28.56
CA ILE A 358 -7.96 -11.81 -29.56
C ILE A 358 -9.02 -10.74 -29.84
N LYS A 359 -10.28 -11.16 -30.04
CA LYS A 359 -11.39 -10.23 -30.28
C LYS A 359 -11.56 -9.25 -29.12
N SER A 360 -11.57 -9.73 -27.87
CA SER A 360 -11.72 -8.88 -26.69
C SER A 360 -10.50 -7.97 -26.49
N LEU A 361 -9.27 -8.43 -26.73
CA LEU A 361 -8.05 -7.61 -26.64
C LEU A 361 -8.03 -6.45 -27.64
N PHE A 362 -8.39 -6.71 -28.91
CA PHE A 362 -8.51 -5.62 -29.89
C PHE A 362 -9.74 -4.75 -29.63
N GLY A 363 -10.83 -5.32 -29.09
CA GLY A 363 -12.01 -4.58 -28.68
C GLY A 363 -11.76 -3.61 -27.52
N ILE A 364 -10.77 -3.85 -26.66
CA ILE A 364 -10.36 -2.87 -25.63
C ILE A 364 -9.90 -1.57 -26.26
N LEU A 365 -9.13 -1.62 -27.36
CA LEU A 365 -8.54 -0.44 -28.00
C LEU A 365 -9.58 0.49 -28.64
N THR A 366 -10.83 0.03 -28.78
CA THR A 366 -11.93 0.86 -29.30
C THR A 366 -12.74 1.52 -28.18
N LYS A 367 -12.40 1.28 -26.90
CA LYS A 367 -13.09 1.83 -25.75
C LYS A 367 -12.42 3.09 -25.21
N PRO A 368 -13.19 4.09 -24.76
CA PRO A 368 -12.65 5.29 -24.12
C PRO A 368 -11.75 4.98 -22.92
N GLY A 369 -10.61 5.67 -22.84
CA GLY A 369 -9.61 5.52 -21.78
C GLY A 369 -8.75 4.26 -21.93
N SER A 370 -8.73 3.64 -23.11
CA SER A 370 -7.98 2.40 -23.38
C SER A 370 -7.38 2.33 -24.79
N GLU A 371 -7.50 3.41 -25.56
CA GLU A 371 -7.06 3.54 -26.94
C GLU A 371 -5.53 3.37 -27.05
N GLU A 372 -4.79 3.96 -26.11
CA GLU A 372 -3.33 3.95 -26.07
C GLU A 372 -2.81 3.31 -24.78
N ASN A 373 -2.96 1.98 -24.65
CA ASN A 373 -2.55 1.27 -23.44
C ASN A 373 -1.41 0.26 -23.67
N SER A 374 -0.29 0.45 -22.97
CA SER A 374 0.89 -0.41 -23.10
C SER A 374 0.67 -1.84 -22.60
N HIS A 375 -0.18 -2.06 -21.60
CA HIS A 375 -0.50 -3.39 -21.08
C HIS A 375 -1.33 -4.19 -22.07
N THR A 376 -2.30 -3.55 -22.72
CA THR A 376 -3.10 -4.15 -23.81
C THR A 376 -2.20 -4.59 -24.96
N MET A 377 -1.28 -3.73 -25.42
CA MET A 377 -0.37 -4.08 -26.51
C MET A 377 0.57 -5.24 -26.15
N LYS A 378 1.10 -5.26 -24.91
CA LYS A 378 1.90 -6.39 -24.42
C LYS A 378 1.09 -7.69 -24.40
N ALA A 379 -0.16 -7.64 -23.94
CA ALA A 379 -1.05 -8.80 -23.92
C ALA A 379 -1.32 -9.33 -25.34
N ILE A 380 -1.63 -8.44 -26.30
CA ILE A 380 -1.81 -8.80 -27.72
C ILE A 380 -0.56 -9.50 -28.26
N MET A 381 0.61 -8.88 -28.13
CA MET A 381 1.87 -9.45 -28.60
C MET A 381 2.15 -10.81 -27.96
N ARG A 382 1.89 -10.94 -26.66
CA ARG A 382 2.12 -12.17 -25.91
C ARG A 382 1.19 -13.29 -26.35
N THR A 383 -0.09 -13.01 -26.58
CA THR A 383 -1.07 -13.96 -27.09
C THR A 383 -0.63 -14.53 -28.44
N PHE A 384 -0.25 -13.70 -29.41
CA PHE A 384 0.24 -14.19 -30.71
C PHE A 384 1.55 -14.97 -30.59
N PHE A 385 2.46 -14.53 -29.71
CA PHE A 385 3.71 -15.25 -29.47
C PHE A 385 3.46 -16.65 -28.90
N THR A 386 2.54 -16.79 -27.95
CA THR A 386 2.17 -18.08 -27.35
C THR A 386 1.48 -19.01 -28.36
N LEU A 387 0.59 -18.49 -29.22
CA LEU A 387 -0.11 -19.29 -30.24
C LEU A 387 0.77 -19.75 -31.39
N LYS A 388 1.93 -19.11 -31.60
CA LYS A 388 2.89 -19.45 -32.66
C LYS A 388 3.84 -20.60 -32.26
N GLN A 389 4.08 -20.78 -30.96
CA GLN A 389 4.93 -21.86 -30.44
C GLN A 389 4.25 -23.21 -30.61
#